data_AF-A0A4Q3RI80-F1
#
_entry.id   AF-A0A4Q3RI80-F1
#
_cell.length_a   1.000
_cell.length_b   1.000
_cell.length_c   1.000
_cell.angle_alpha   90.00
_cell.angle_beta   90.00
_cell.angle_gamma   90.00
#
_symmetry.space_group_name_H-M   'P 1'
#
loop_
_entity.id
_entity.type
_entity.pdbx_description
1 polymer ?
#
loop_
_entity_poly.entity_id
_entity_poly.type
_entity_poly.pdbx_seq_one_letter_code
_entity_poly.pdbx_strand_id
1 'polypeptide(L)'
;MRLAVGLFFILHLVACHSKRNEGRFVNMSSQLSEEGILATLDNSAKDGSVGFIPLGHAYSYLIDSRVNLFKGSKNEWAIAVERLGYNPRAGLILLDVYFYGNCLKNLEVEIDRSCGYNSYEPINRTNFLSSITDEETLKPEHKDWIVRNKPVN
;
A
#
# COMPACT_ATOMS: atom_id res chain seq x y z
N MET A 1 9.49 54.99 6.66
CA MET A 1 9.68 54.83 8.13
C MET A 1 9.11 53.45 8.49
N ARG A 2 9.88 52.35 8.44
CA ARG A 2 10.62 51.67 9.56
C ARG A 2 9.69 51.38 10.76
N LEU A 3 9.44 50.18 11.32
CA LEU A 3 10.03 48.81 11.47
C LEU A 3 8.83 47.79 11.61
N ALA A 4 8.81 46.52 11.16
CA ALA A 4 9.59 45.29 11.41
C ALA A 4 9.33 44.57 12.76
N VAL A 5 8.63 43.42 12.75
CA VAL A 5 8.82 42.13 13.49
C VAL A 5 7.86 41.12 12.80
N GLY A 6 8.19 39.91 12.34
CA GLY A 6 9.32 39.01 12.53
C GLY A 6 8.78 37.63 12.92
N LEU A 7 8.68 36.68 11.97
CA LEU A 7 8.99 35.26 12.18
C LEU A 7 9.03 34.53 10.82
N PHE A 8 10.26 34.21 10.40
CA PHE A 8 10.55 33.33 9.27
C PHE A 8 10.38 31.88 9.70
N PHE A 9 9.45 31.14 9.09
CA PHE A 9 9.53 29.68 9.07
C PHE A 9 10.24 29.26 7.78
N ILE A 10 11.55 29.02 7.92
CA ILE A 10 12.35 28.33 6.91
C ILE A 10 12.05 26.83 7.08
N LEU A 11 11.17 26.28 6.26
CA LEU A 11 11.17 24.83 6.06
C LEU A 11 12.19 24.52 4.96
N HIS A 12 13.27 23.85 5.36
CA HIS A 12 14.34 23.39 4.48
C HIS A 12 13.76 22.49 3.39
N LEU A 13 13.76 22.98 2.14
CA LEU A 13 13.85 22.13 0.96
C LEU A 13 15.21 21.43 1.02
N VAL A 14 15.22 20.20 1.55
CA VAL A 14 16.37 19.31 1.35
C VAL A 14 16.29 18.85 -0.11
N ALA A 15 16.95 19.60 -0.98
CA ALA A 15 17.32 19.14 -2.31
C ALA A 15 18.33 17.99 -2.12
N CYS A 16 17.85 16.75 -2.07
CA CYS A 16 18.71 15.59 -2.01
C CYS A 16 19.18 15.25 -3.43
N HIS A 17 20.42 15.64 -3.73
CA HIS A 17 21.15 15.23 -4.91
C HIS A 17 21.51 13.74 -4.77
N SER A 18 20.60 12.84 -5.17
CA SER A 18 20.85 11.40 -5.14
C SER A 18 21.26 10.91 -6.53
N LYS A 19 22.46 10.32 -6.59
CA LYS A 19 23.05 9.76 -7.81
C LYS A 19 22.13 8.66 -8.35
N ARG A 20 21.90 8.66 -9.67
CA ARG A 20 21.26 7.54 -10.38
C ARG A 20 21.98 6.24 -10.03
N ASN A 21 21.37 5.40 -9.21
CA ASN A 21 21.69 3.98 -9.19
C ASN A 21 20.95 3.30 -10.34
N GLU A 22 21.49 3.48 -11.54
CA GLU A 22 21.28 2.55 -12.64
C GLU A 22 21.93 1.22 -12.23
N GLY A 23 21.14 0.28 -11.69
CA GLY A 23 21.58 -1.11 -11.60
C GLY A 23 21.33 -1.79 -10.25
N ARG A 24 20.15 -2.40 -10.11
CA ARG A 24 20.03 -3.77 -9.58
C ARG A 24 18.69 -4.40 -9.96
N PHE A 25 18.35 -4.39 -11.25
CA PHE A 25 17.39 -5.36 -11.75
C PHE A 25 18.14 -6.70 -11.80
N VAL A 26 17.84 -7.60 -10.87
CA VAL A 26 18.27 -9.00 -11.00
C VAL A 26 17.74 -9.48 -12.34
N ASN A 27 18.66 -9.79 -13.26
CA ASN A 27 18.33 -10.37 -14.56
C ASN A 27 17.89 -11.83 -14.34
N MET A 28 16.75 -12.01 -13.68
CA MET A 28 15.98 -13.25 -13.70
C MET A 28 15.27 -13.25 -15.04
N SER A 29 15.56 -14.26 -15.86
CA SER A 29 15.10 -14.39 -17.25
C SER A 29 13.75 -13.73 -17.50
N SER A 30 13.67 -12.91 -18.54
CA SER A 30 12.47 -12.26 -19.08
C SER A 30 11.37 -13.22 -19.56
N GLN A 31 11.43 -14.50 -19.16
CA GLN A 31 10.45 -15.51 -19.46
C GLN A 31 9.48 -15.67 -18.29
N LEU A 32 8.21 -15.71 -18.63
CA LEU A 32 7.14 -16.11 -17.74
C LEU A 32 7.29 -17.61 -17.48
N SER A 33 7.79 -17.97 -16.31
CA SER A 33 7.83 -19.35 -15.81
C SER A 33 7.23 -19.42 -14.41
N GLU A 34 6.72 -20.59 -14.05
CA GLU A 34 6.20 -20.85 -12.71
C GLU A 34 7.30 -20.65 -11.66
N GLU A 35 8.48 -21.20 -11.90
CA GLU A 35 9.64 -21.08 -11.01
C GLU A 35 10.06 -19.62 -10.83
N GLY A 36 9.98 -18.82 -11.90
CA GLY A 36 10.28 -17.39 -11.85
C GLY A 36 9.28 -16.61 -10.99
N ILE A 37 7.98 -16.91 -11.13
CA ILE A 37 6.93 -16.31 -10.30
C ILE A 37 7.10 -16.70 -8.83
N LEU A 38 7.27 -17.99 -8.54
CA LEU A 38 7.45 -18.49 -7.18
C LEU A 38 8.70 -17.90 -6.54
N ALA A 39 9.81 -17.83 -7.26
CA ALA A 39 11.01 -17.16 -6.79
C ALA A 39 10.76 -15.67 -6.48
N THR A 40 10.01 -14.93 -7.29
CA THR A 40 9.65 -13.54 -6.96
C THR A 40 8.85 -13.46 -5.65
N LEU A 41 7.88 -14.36 -5.45
CA LEU A 41 7.05 -14.36 -4.24
C LEU A 41 7.85 -14.76 -2.99
N ASP A 42 8.64 -15.84 -3.05
CA ASP A 42 9.45 -16.36 -1.94
C ASP A 42 10.54 -15.38 -1.50
N ASN A 43 11.04 -14.55 -2.43
CA ASN A 43 12.06 -13.56 -2.13
C ASN A 43 11.48 -12.19 -1.73
N SER A 44 10.16 -11.98 -1.81
CA SER A 44 9.53 -10.68 -1.54
C SER A 44 9.84 -10.12 -0.15
N ALA A 45 9.99 -10.99 0.85
CA ALA A 45 10.27 -10.58 2.23
C ALA A 45 11.76 -10.40 2.56
N LYS A 46 12.69 -10.80 1.68
CA LYS A 46 14.12 -10.89 2.03
C LYS A 46 14.82 -9.54 2.15
N ASP A 47 14.31 -8.53 1.47
CA ASP A 47 15.00 -7.23 1.33
C ASP A 47 14.53 -6.21 2.37
N GLY A 48 13.63 -6.62 3.26
CA GLY A 48 13.13 -5.81 4.37
C GLY A 48 12.32 -4.58 3.96
N SER A 49 12.01 -4.39 2.67
CA SER A 49 11.25 -3.25 2.16
C SER A 49 9.74 -3.47 2.23
N VAL A 50 9.22 -4.63 1.86
CA VAL A 50 7.80 -4.98 2.02
C VAL A 50 7.68 -6.49 2.07
N GLY A 51 7.22 -7.05 3.20
CA GLY A 51 7.02 -8.49 3.35
C GLY A 51 5.96 -9.05 2.39
N PHE A 52 5.89 -10.38 2.29
CA PHE A 52 4.72 -11.06 1.72
C PHE A 52 3.43 -10.60 2.44
N ILE A 53 2.28 -10.65 1.76
CA ILE A 53 1.03 -10.05 2.26
C ILE A 53 0.72 -10.51 3.70
N PRO A 54 0.63 -9.59 4.68
CA PRO A 54 0.36 -9.93 6.07
C PRO A 54 -1.14 -10.11 6.30
N LEU A 55 -1.68 -11.26 5.89
CA LEU A 55 -3.11 -11.58 6.10
C LEU A 55 -3.51 -11.56 7.59
N GLY A 56 -2.57 -11.90 8.49
CA GLY A 56 -2.72 -11.80 9.94
C GLY A 56 -1.93 -10.64 10.56
N HIS A 57 -2.26 -9.40 10.22
CA HIS A 57 -1.55 -8.22 10.73
C HIS A 57 -1.97 -7.88 12.18
N ALA A 58 -0.99 -7.64 13.08
CA ALA A 58 -1.26 -7.42 14.50
C ALA A 58 -2.14 -6.19 14.83
N TYR A 59 -2.16 -5.20 13.94
CA TYR A 59 -2.95 -3.98 14.11
C TYR A 59 -4.05 -3.81 13.06
N SER A 60 -4.35 -4.85 12.27
CA SER A 60 -5.38 -4.74 11.25
C SER A 60 -6.10 -6.07 11.07
N TYR A 61 -7.38 -6.07 11.40
CA TYR A 61 -8.27 -7.22 11.23
C TYR A 61 -8.70 -7.34 9.78
N LEU A 62 -8.49 -8.51 9.19
CA LEU A 62 -8.83 -8.77 7.79
C LEU A 62 -10.35 -8.80 7.60
N ILE A 63 -10.85 -8.05 6.63
CA ILE A 63 -12.27 -8.02 6.23
C ILE A 63 -12.45 -8.78 4.91
N ASP A 64 -11.66 -8.43 3.90
CA ASP A 64 -11.73 -9.01 2.55
C ASP A 64 -10.32 -9.05 1.95
N SER A 65 -10.06 -10.02 1.07
CA SER A 65 -8.83 -10.09 0.29
C SER A 65 -9.10 -10.56 -1.13
N ARG A 66 -8.39 -9.99 -2.09
CA ARG A 66 -8.57 -10.31 -3.51
C ARG A 66 -7.23 -10.42 -4.20
N VAL A 67 -7.14 -11.37 -5.12
CA VAL A 67 -5.98 -11.53 -5.99
C VAL A 67 -6.41 -11.17 -7.40
N ASN A 68 -5.70 -10.22 -8.00
CA ASN A 68 -5.85 -9.83 -9.40
C ASN A 68 -4.60 -10.29 -10.15
N LEU A 69 -4.79 -11.03 -11.24
CA LEU A 69 -3.71 -11.59 -12.05
C LEU A 69 -3.71 -10.91 -13.42
N PHE A 70 -2.54 -10.47 -13.86
CA PHE A 70 -2.35 -9.77 -15.13
C PHE A 70 -1.27 -10.47 -15.95
N LYS A 71 -1.52 -10.59 -17.26
CA LYS A 71 -0.57 -11.11 -18.23
C LYS A 71 -0.50 -10.16 -19.43
N GLY A 72 0.70 -9.70 -19.74
CA GLY A 72 0.99 -8.87 -20.92
C GLY A 72 1.43 -9.69 -22.12
N SER A 73 1.75 -8.99 -23.21
CA SER A 73 2.04 -9.60 -24.52
C SER A 73 3.47 -10.14 -24.66
N LYS A 74 4.41 -9.72 -23.80
CA LYS A 74 5.84 -10.05 -23.90
C LYS A 74 6.36 -10.83 -22.69
N ASN A 75 5.63 -11.85 -22.26
CA ASN A 75 5.89 -12.57 -21.00
C ASN A 75 5.89 -11.67 -19.75
N GLU A 76 5.28 -10.50 -19.89
CA GLU A 76 5.03 -9.59 -18.79
C GLU A 76 3.93 -10.18 -17.92
N TRP A 77 4.10 -10.07 -16.61
CA TRP A 77 3.10 -10.48 -15.65
C TRP A 77 3.12 -9.59 -14.42
N ALA A 78 1.95 -9.44 -13.81
CA ALA A 78 1.80 -8.79 -12.54
C ALA A 78 0.71 -9.48 -11.72
N ILE A 79 0.87 -9.44 -10.40
CA ILE A 79 -0.09 -9.87 -9.40
C ILE A 79 -0.33 -8.64 -8.52
N ALA A 80 -1.60 -8.26 -8.35
CA ALA A 80 -2.00 -7.29 -7.35
C ALA A 80 -2.87 -7.98 -6.30
N VAL A 81 -2.43 -7.95 -5.04
CA VAL A 81 -3.18 -8.51 -3.92
C VAL A 81 -3.75 -7.36 -3.10
N GLU A 82 -5.07 -7.25 -3.08
CA GLU A 82 -5.81 -6.32 -2.25
C GLU A 82 -6.08 -6.97 -0.90
N ARG A 83 -5.74 -6.25 0.18
CA ARG A 83 -6.03 -6.60 1.56
C ARG A 83 -6.85 -5.47 2.16
N LEU A 84 -8.13 -5.73 2.42
CA LEU A 84 -9.01 -4.80 3.11
C LEU A 84 -9.04 -5.16 4.59
N GLY A 85 -8.75 -4.20 5.47
CA GLY A 85 -8.78 -4.46 6.90
C GLY A 85 -9.16 -3.26 7.75
N TYR A 86 -9.78 -3.54 8.88
CA TYR A 86 -10.06 -2.55 9.91
C TYR A 86 -8.84 -2.40 10.83
N ASN A 87 -8.34 -1.17 10.99
CA ASN A 87 -7.25 -0.84 11.89
C ASN A 87 -7.80 -0.06 13.09
N PRO A 88 -7.98 -0.70 14.26
CA PRO A 88 -8.52 -0.02 15.44
C PRO A 88 -7.61 1.10 15.93
N ARG A 89 -6.28 0.91 15.83
CA ARG A 89 -5.31 1.93 16.28
C ARG A 89 -5.38 3.20 15.44
N ALA A 90 -5.64 3.08 14.15
CA ALA A 90 -5.79 4.22 13.25
C ALA A 90 -7.23 4.75 13.21
N GLY A 91 -8.21 3.98 13.71
CA GLY A 91 -9.62 4.30 13.67
C GLY A 91 -10.12 4.46 12.24
N LEU A 92 -9.82 3.52 11.35
CA LEU A 92 -10.21 3.54 9.94
C LEU A 92 -10.08 2.17 9.27
N ILE A 93 -10.70 2.03 8.10
CA ILE A 93 -10.49 0.90 7.19
C ILE A 93 -9.36 1.26 6.22
N LEU A 94 -8.45 0.32 5.98
CA LEU A 94 -7.39 0.43 5.00
C LEU A 94 -7.58 -0.59 3.89
N LEU A 95 -7.33 -0.15 2.67
CA LEU A 95 -7.12 -1.01 1.51
C LEU A 95 -5.63 -0.98 1.16
N ASP A 96 -4.92 -2.04 1.51
CA ASP A 96 -3.53 -2.23 1.12
C ASP A 96 -3.48 -3.02 -0.20
N VAL A 97 -2.69 -2.57 -1.16
CA VAL A 97 -2.54 -3.22 -2.47
C VAL A 97 -1.07 -3.59 -2.67
N TYR A 98 -0.76 -4.88 -2.60
CA TYR A 98 0.58 -5.44 -2.79
C TYR A 98 0.82 -5.81 -4.25
N PHE A 99 1.99 -5.50 -4.78
CA PHE A 99 2.34 -5.73 -6.19
C PHE A 99 3.52 -6.68 -6.33
N TYR A 100 3.38 -7.66 -7.23
CA TYR A 100 4.45 -8.56 -7.64
C TYR A 100 4.48 -8.65 -9.16
N GLY A 101 5.65 -8.70 -9.79
CA GLY A 101 5.71 -8.83 -11.25
C GLY A 101 7.04 -8.44 -11.84
N ASN A 102 7.25 -8.82 -13.09
CA ASN A 102 8.46 -8.51 -13.86
C ASN A 102 8.35 -7.23 -14.71
N CYS A 103 7.17 -6.60 -14.72
CA CYS A 103 6.88 -5.41 -15.53
C CYS A 103 6.39 -4.20 -14.71
N LEU A 104 6.57 -4.23 -13.38
CA LEU A 104 6.15 -3.14 -12.49
C LEU A 104 7.02 -1.89 -12.73
N LYS A 105 6.39 -0.72 -12.78
CA LYS A 105 7.03 0.59 -13.00
C LYS A 105 6.40 1.62 -12.07
N ASN A 106 7.15 2.68 -11.79
CA ASN A 106 6.68 3.82 -10.99
C ASN A 106 6.13 3.41 -9.60
N LEU A 107 6.72 2.37 -9.00
CA LEU A 107 6.41 2.02 -7.61
C LEU A 107 6.84 3.17 -6.71
N GLU A 108 6.03 3.48 -5.69
CA GLU A 108 6.40 4.47 -4.69
C GLU A 108 7.69 4.04 -4.00
N VAL A 109 8.53 5.02 -3.65
CA VAL A 109 9.84 4.78 -3.01
C VAL A 109 9.84 5.54 -1.69
N GLU A 110 9.83 4.81 -0.58
CA GLU A 110 10.14 5.37 0.74
C GLU A 110 11.58 5.03 1.09
N ILE A 111 12.37 6.06 1.44
CA ILE A 111 13.72 5.97 2.02
C ILE A 111 14.55 4.82 1.41
N ASP A 112 14.99 5.03 0.17
CA ASP A 112 15.86 4.11 -0.60
C ASP A 112 15.29 2.70 -0.88
N ARG A 113 13.98 2.50 -0.69
CA ARG A 113 13.30 1.22 -0.94
C ARG A 113 12.02 1.41 -1.73
N SER A 114 11.86 0.62 -2.79
CA SER A 114 10.56 0.52 -3.47
C SER A 114 9.55 -0.09 -2.51
N CYS A 115 8.45 0.63 -2.28
CA CYS A 115 7.27 0.11 -1.61
C CYS A 115 6.58 -0.86 -2.58
N GLY A 116 6.70 -2.15 -2.31
CA GLY A 116 5.93 -3.21 -2.95
C GLY A 116 4.43 -3.21 -2.62
N TYR A 117 3.92 -2.18 -1.94
CA TYR A 117 2.48 -1.97 -1.72
C TYR A 117 2.14 -0.49 -1.56
N ASN A 118 0.87 -0.16 -1.79
CA ASN A 118 0.28 1.15 -1.46
C ASN A 118 -0.90 0.96 -0.51
N SER A 119 -1.17 1.93 0.35
CA SER A 119 -2.35 1.95 1.23
C SER A 119 -3.31 3.07 0.85
N TYR A 120 -4.60 2.76 0.88
CA TYR A 120 -5.68 3.69 0.57
C TYR A 120 -6.73 3.68 1.68
N GLU A 121 -7.39 4.82 1.90
CA GLU A 121 -8.60 4.93 2.74
C GLU A 121 -9.84 4.79 1.85
N PRO A 122 -10.45 3.60 1.72
CA PRO A 122 -11.60 3.40 0.85
C PRO A 122 -12.86 4.11 1.36
N ILE A 123 -12.87 4.54 2.63
CA ILE A 123 -13.95 5.28 3.26
C ILE A 123 -13.34 6.54 3.87
N ASN A 124 -13.90 7.70 3.52
CA ASN A 124 -13.43 8.94 4.13
C ASN A 124 -13.69 8.95 5.64
N ARG A 125 -12.85 9.69 6.36
CA ARG A 125 -12.88 9.74 7.83
C ARG A 125 -14.24 10.17 8.41
N THR A 126 -14.91 11.14 7.80
CA THR A 126 -16.22 11.63 8.28
C THR A 126 -17.30 10.54 8.23
N ASN A 127 -17.36 9.80 7.13
CA ASN A 127 -18.31 8.70 6.94
C ASN A 127 -17.96 7.51 7.85
N PHE A 128 -16.68 7.25 8.06
CA PHE A 128 -16.26 6.23 9.02
C PHE A 128 -16.70 6.59 10.44
N LEU A 129 -16.37 7.80 10.91
CA LEU A 129 -16.74 8.27 12.26
C LEU A 129 -18.25 8.36 12.49
N SER A 130 -19.03 8.70 11.46
CA SER A 130 -20.49 8.72 11.61
C SER A 130 -21.09 7.32 11.78
N SER A 131 -20.40 6.28 11.29
CA SER A 131 -20.85 4.89 11.31
C SER A 131 -20.46 4.10 12.57
N ILE A 132 -19.55 4.61 13.40
CA ILE A 132 -19.07 3.93 14.61
C ILE A 132 -19.46 4.66 15.90
N THR A 133 -19.64 3.91 16.98
CA THR A 133 -19.86 4.42 18.34
C THR A 133 -18.57 5.00 18.93
N ASP A 134 -18.67 5.71 20.05
CA ASP A 134 -17.51 6.13 20.84
C ASP A 134 -16.66 4.94 21.36
N GLU A 135 -17.26 3.74 21.42
CA GLU A 135 -16.59 2.47 21.74
C GLU A 135 -15.97 1.76 20.52
N GLU A 136 -15.87 2.43 19.37
CA GLU A 136 -15.31 1.88 18.11
C GLU A 136 -16.06 0.66 17.53
N THR A 137 -17.33 0.49 17.90
CA THR A 137 -18.23 -0.53 17.33
C THR A 137 -19.14 0.06 16.25
N LEU A 138 -19.63 -0.75 15.31
CA LEU A 138 -20.63 -0.29 14.32
C LEU A 138 -21.93 0.12 15.02
N LYS A 139 -22.47 1.30 14.67
CA LYS A 139 -23.77 1.74 15.19
C LYS A 139 -24.90 0.85 14.66
N PRO A 140 -25.95 0.56 15.45
CA PRO A 140 -27.04 -0.33 15.03
C PRO A 140 -27.75 0.07 13.72
N GLU A 141 -27.83 1.37 13.44
CA GLU A 141 -28.39 1.94 12.20
C GLU A 141 -27.46 1.83 10.98
N HIS A 142 -26.18 1.57 11.20
CA HIS A 142 -25.15 1.39 10.17
C HIS A 142 -24.75 -0.09 10.09
N LYS A 143 -25.41 -0.84 9.21
CA LYS A 143 -25.19 -2.29 9.09
C LYS A 143 -23.98 -2.67 8.26
N ASP A 144 -23.62 -1.84 7.27
CA ASP A 144 -22.57 -2.16 6.32
C ASP A 144 -21.79 -0.91 5.92
N TRP A 145 -20.48 -1.07 5.72
CA TRP A 145 -19.65 -0.13 5.01
C TRP A 145 -19.66 -0.44 3.51
N ILE A 146 -19.70 0.59 2.66
CA ILE A 146 -19.63 0.37 1.21
C ILE A 146 -18.18 0.50 0.74
N VAL A 147 -17.56 -0.63 0.42
CA VAL A 147 -16.21 -0.69 -0.16
C VAL A 147 -16.30 -1.37 -1.53
N ARG A 148 -15.81 -0.69 -2.57
CA ARG A 148 -15.87 -1.19 -3.97
C ARG A 148 -17.31 -1.52 -4.41
N ASN A 149 -18.27 -0.66 -4.07
CA ASN A 149 -19.71 -0.84 -4.34
C ASN A 149 -20.30 -2.12 -3.73
N LYS A 150 -19.66 -2.70 -2.71
CA LYS A 150 -20.17 -3.86 -1.97
C LYS A 150 -20.27 -3.54 -0.47
N PRO A 151 -21.33 -4.01 0.21
CA PRO A 151 -21.38 -3.96 1.66
C PRO A 151 -20.29 -4.87 2.26
N VAL A 152 -19.62 -4.38 3.29
CA VAL A 152 -18.70 -5.14 4.15
C VAL A 152 -19.07 -4.87 5.60
N ASN A 153 -19.14 -5.92 6.41
CA ASN A 153 -19.55 -5.91 7.81
C ASN A 153 -18.63 -6.80 8.66
#